data_AF-A0A3M5DZ17-F1
#
_entry.id   AF-A0A3M5DZ17-F1
#
_cell.length_a   1.000
_cell.length_b   1.000
_cell.length_c   1.000
_cell.angle_alpha   90.00
_cell.angle_beta   90.00
_cell.angle_gamma   90.00
#
_symmetry.space_group_name_H-M   'P 1'
#
loop_
_entity.id
_entity.type
_entity.pdbx_description
1 polymer ?
#
loop_
_entity_poly.entity_id
_entity_poly.type
_entity_poly.pdbx_seq_one_letter_code
_entity_poly.pdbx_strand_id
1 'polypeptide(L)'
;MRIVLQPSGACLELLPGERILDGARRLGYDCPQSCRNGNCHICAALLVEGRVRQNGEVRDHGELFTCLAEPLEDCVLHWDGVLAPGELPLRKLTCQLSFCEEVGGDVYRVGLRAPAGKPPRYHAGQYLLLERDGGDSAAFSLASAPHAGRDLELHILAKEDSAVALIAQLQRERLARIQLPFGDAHLAELPDGPLVLIAAGTGMSQMHSLIEHCRAAGFAHPVHLYWGVRRPEDFYRLPHWTEWEGLPNLFLHRVVSDLCGWEGRCGLLHEAVREVLALQADFTLVEGAGGWRVPLLGRENLSDLARLLALPVVLVVGVRLGCINHALLSAEAILGDGLALAGWVANVVDPATSRLEENLATLAERLPAPCLGRVPRLEEATPAAVAAHLDLRPLGIGL
;
A
#
# COMPACT_ATOMS: atom_id res chain seq x y z
N MET A 1 -31.83 -5.29 7.05
CA MET A 1 -31.59 -4.35 8.16
C MET A 1 -30.18 -3.84 7.98
N ARG A 2 -29.99 -2.53 8.03
CA ARG A 2 -28.69 -1.90 7.81
C ARG A 2 -27.96 -1.73 9.14
N ILE A 3 -26.71 -2.19 9.21
CA ILE A 3 -25.83 -1.98 10.36
C ILE A 3 -24.64 -1.14 9.95
N VAL A 4 -24.53 0.06 10.52
CA VAL A 4 -23.39 0.95 10.30
C VAL A 4 -22.34 0.68 11.38
N LEU A 5 -21.11 0.39 10.97
CA LEU A 5 -19.99 0.14 11.86
C LEU A 5 -19.20 1.44 12.10
N GLN A 6 -18.84 1.68 13.34
CA GLN A 6 -17.90 2.73 13.76
C GLN A 6 -16.65 2.08 14.35
N PRO A 7 -15.44 2.64 14.11
CA PRO A 7 -15.18 3.88 13.37
C PRO A 7 -15.07 3.71 11.84
N SER A 8 -15.17 2.49 11.30
CA SER A 8 -14.87 2.21 9.88
C SER A 8 -15.82 2.89 8.89
N GLY A 9 -17.07 3.12 9.29
CA GLY A 9 -18.15 3.63 8.45
C GLY A 9 -18.83 2.56 7.60
N ALA A 10 -18.37 1.30 7.64
CA ALA A 10 -18.89 0.22 6.79
C ALA A 10 -20.38 -0.06 7.07
N CYS A 11 -21.19 -0.26 6.04
CA CYS A 11 -22.58 -0.70 6.20
C CYS A 11 -22.77 -2.15 5.81
N LEU A 12 -23.36 -2.91 6.74
CA LEU A 12 -23.72 -4.31 6.54
C LEU A 12 -25.21 -4.41 6.27
N GLU A 13 -25.57 -4.91 5.09
CA GLU A 13 -26.95 -5.27 4.76
C GLU A 13 -27.24 -6.71 5.22
N LEU A 14 -27.94 -6.82 6.35
CA LEU A 14 -28.35 -8.10 6.94
C LEU A 14 -29.70 -8.59 6.43
N LEU A 15 -29.79 -9.91 6.27
CA LEU A 15 -31.04 -10.60 5.98
C LEU A 15 -31.98 -10.56 7.19
N PRO A 16 -33.31 -10.64 7.00
CA PRO A 16 -34.26 -10.70 8.11
C PRO A 16 -33.94 -11.85 9.07
N GLY A 17 -33.82 -11.55 10.37
CA GLY A 17 -33.50 -12.54 11.41
C GLY A 17 -32.05 -13.02 11.44
N GLU A 18 -31.17 -12.44 10.62
CA GLU A 18 -29.75 -12.77 10.62
C GLU A 18 -29.04 -12.10 11.79
N ARG A 19 -28.13 -12.83 12.45
CA ARG A 19 -27.29 -12.27 13.51
C ARG A 19 -26.21 -11.38 12.91
N ILE A 20 -25.83 -10.32 13.63
CA ILE A 20 -24.87 -9.31 13.15
C ILE A 20 -23.56 -9.95 12.67
N LEU A 21 -22.97 -10.86 13.47
CA LEU A 21 -21.72 -11.55 13.09
C LEU A 21 -21.89 -12.41 11.82
N ASP A 22 -23.05 -13.04 11.65
CA ASP A 22 -23.29 -13.97 10.54
C ASP A 22 -23.44 -13.19 9.24
N GLY A 23 -24.17 -12.07 9.25
CA GLY A 23 -24.28 -11.18 8.10
C GLY A 23 -22.95 -10.53 7.73
N ALA A 24 -22.18 -10.05 8.71
CA ALA A 24 -20.84 -9.49 8.46
C ALA A 24 -19.94 -10.50 7.74
N ARG A 25 -19.90 -11.75 8.22
CA ARG A 25 -19.09 -12.82 7.61
C ARG A 25 -19.61 -13.24 6.24
N ARG A 26 -20.92 -13.28 6.02
CA ARG A 26 -21.52 -13.55 4.71
C ARG A 26 -21.11 -12.50 3.69
N LEU A 27 -20.98 -11.25 4.12
CA LEU A 27 -20.50 -10.13 3.31
C LEU A 27 -18.97 -10.10 3.15
N GLY A 28 -18.24 -11.07 3.71
CA GLY A 28 -16.79 -11.22 3.54
C GLY A 28 -15.93 -10.48 4.57
N TYR A 29 -16.53 -9.86 5.58
CA TYR A 29 -15.77 -9.17 6.64
C TYR A 29 -15.10 -10.17 7.60
N ASP A 30 -13.84 -9.92 7.95
CA ASP A 30 -13.16 -10.64 9.04
C ASP A 30 -13.50 -9.95 10.36
N CYS A 31 -14.19 -10.67 11.24
CA CYS A 31 -14.78 -10.10 12.45
C CYS A 31 -14.21 -10.78 13.70
N PRO A 32 -14.04 -10.05 14.82
CA PRO A 32 -13.66 -10.65 16.09
C PRO A 32 -14.64 -11.75 16.51
N GLN A 33 -14.17 -12.99 16.59
CA GLN A 33 -14.99 -14.14 17.00
C GLN A 33 -14.16 -15.26 17.64
N SER A 34 -14.84 -16.07 18.46
CA SER A 34 -14.27 -17.34 18.98
C SER A 34 -15.38 -18.33 19.35
N CYS A 35 -16.09 -18.12 20.46
CA CYS A 35 -17.04 -19.12 21.00
C CYS A 35 -18.40 -19.20 20.31
N ARG A 36 -18.84 -18.11 19.63
CA ARG A 36 -20.17 -17.94 19.01
C ARG A 36 -21.36 -18.27 19.92
N ASN A 37 -21.19 -18.12 21.23
CA ASN A 37 -22.24 -18.36 22.24
C ASN A 37 -22.28 -17.29 23.35
N GLY A 38 -21.60 -16.16 23.16
CA GLY A 38 -21.56 -15.05 24.11
C GLY A 38 -20.53 -15.17 25.25
N ASN A 39 -19.86 -16.30 25.44
CA ASN A 39 -19.01 -16.52 26.62
C ASN A 39 -17.60 -15.90 26.54
N CYS A 40 -17.02 -15.75 25.35
CA CYS A 40 -15.63 -15.27 25.21
C CYS A 40 -15.50 -13.74 25.14
N HIS A 41 -16.61 -13.04 24.89
CA HIS A 41 -16.69 -11.58 24.71
C HIS A 41 -15.84 -11.00 23.56
N ILE A 42 -15.15 -11.83 22.77
CA ILE A 42 -14.34 -11.36 21.62
C ILE A 42 -15.18 -10.61 20.58
N CYS A 43 -16.43 -11.01 20.36
CA CYS A 43 -17.34 -10.35 19.42
C CYS A 43 -18.16 -9.20 20.06
N ALA A 44 -17.70 -8.66 21.19
CA ALA A 44 -18.38 -7.56 21.84
C ALA A 44 -18.37 -6.31 20.95
N ALA A 45 -19.49 -5.61 20.93
CA ALA A 45 -19.66 -4.33 20.27
C ALA A 45 -20.55 -3.43 21.13
N LEU A 46 -20.43 -2.12 20.99
CA LEU A 46 -21.30 -1.16 21.65
C LEU A 46 -22.42 -0.74 20.70
N LEU A 47 -23.67 -0.88 21.13
CA LEU A 47 -24.83 -0.35 20.43
C LEU A 47 -24.90 1.17 20.64
N VAL A 48 -24.68 1.92 19.56
CA VAL A 48 -24.71 3.38 19.55
C VAL A 48 -26.12 3.88 19.25
N GLU A 49 -26.78 3.28 18.26
CA GLU A 49 -28.17 3.59 17.87
C GLU A 49 -28.91 2.33 17.41
N GLY A 50 -30.23 2.29 17.57
CA GLY A 50 -31.11 1.22 17.10
C GLY A 50 -31.51 0.22 18.19
N ARG A 51 -32.10 -0.91 17.78
CA ARG A 51 -32.53 -1.98 18.69
C ARG A 51 -32.14 -3.35 18.18
N VAL A 52 -31.67 -4.20 19.11
CA VAL A 52 -31.33 -5.60 18.83
C VAL A 52 -32.06 -6.52 19.79
N ARG A 53 -32.29 -7.76 19.35
CA ARG A 53 -32.70 -8.87 20.22
C ARG A 53 -31.49 -9.76 20.48
N GLN A 54 -31.21 -10.04 21.74
CA GLN A 54 -30.16 -10.96 22.17
C GLN A 54 -30.67 -11.82 23.31
N ASN A 55 -30.57 -13.15 23.17
CA ASN A 55 -31.06 -14.11 24.18
C ASN A 55 -32.53 -13.89 24.59
N GLY A 56 -33.37 -13.43 23.66
CA GLY A 56 -34.79 -13.14 23.91
C GLY A 56 -35.07 -11.76 24.52
N GLU A 57 -34.04 -11.02 24.94
CA GLU A 57 -34.18 -9.66 25.46
C GLU A 57 -33.94 -8.62 24.36
N VAL A 58 -34.70 -7.53 24.39
CA VAL A 58 -34.49 -6.38 23.51
C VAL A 58 -33.54 -5.40 24.20
N ARG A 59 -32.51 -4.96 23.48
CA ARG A 59 -31.55 -3.94 23.91
C ARG A 59 -31.59 -2.77 22.94
N ASP A 60 -31.60 -1.55 23.49
CA ASP A 60 -31.58 -0.28 22.76
C ASP A 60 -30.35 0.59 23.11
N HIS A 61 -29.48 0.11 23.99
CA HIS A 61 -28.19 0.72 24.34
C HIS A 61 -27.21 -0.31 24.92
N GLY A 62 -25.93 0.05 24.99
CA GLY A 62 -24.90 -0.67 25.74
C GLY A 62 -24.20 -1.79 24.96
N GLU A 63 -23.38 -2.57 25.67
CA GLU A 63 -22.62 -3.67 25.07
C GLU A 63 -23.53 -4.82 24.64
N LEU A 64 -23.25 -5.39 23.46
CA LEU A 64 -23.89 -6.58 22.90
C LEU A 64 -22.84 -7.54 22.35
N PHE A 65 -23.26 -8.77 22.07
CA PHE A 65 -22.43 -9.79 21.44
C PHE A 65 -22.97 -10.07 20.04
N THR A 66 -22.22 -9.65 19.02
CA THR A 66 -22.70 -9.73 17.62
C THR A 66 -22.97 -11.16 17.15
N CYS A 67 -22.40 -12.18 17.82
CA CYS A 67 -22.69 -13.59 17.56
C CYS A 67 -24.06 -14.09 18.05
N LEU A 68 -24.76 -13.29 18.86
CA LEU A 68 -26.08 -13.59 19.42
C LEU A 68 -27.14 -12.52 19.08
N ALA A 69 -26.70 -11.32 18.73
CA ALA A 69 -27.58 -10.18 18.49
C ALA A 69 -28.18 -10.19 17.07
N GLU A 70 -29.52 -10.15 17.00
CA GLU A 70 -30.32 -9.97 15.79
C GLU A 70 -30.87 -8.54 15.76
N PRO A 71 -30.65 -7.75 14.69
CA PRO A 71 -31.18 -6.40 14.62
C PRO A 71 -32.70 -6.40 14.38
N LEU A 72 -33.39 -5.49 15.07
CA LEU A 72 -34.84 -5.28 14.95
C LEU A 72 -35.18 -4.07 14.07
N GLU A 73 -34.20 -3.21 13.85
CA GLU A 73 -34.22 -2.04 12.99
C GLU A 73 -32.80 -1.76 12.49
N ASP A 74 -32.61 -0.67 11.76
CA ASP A 74 -31.27 -0.23 11.40
C ASP A 74 -30.53 0.21 12.67
N CYS A 75 -29.26 -0.20 12.81
CA CYS A 75 -28.46 0.10 13.99
C CYS A 75 -27.10 0.71 13.62
N VAL A 76 -26.54 1.45 14.56
CA VAL A 76 -25.15 1.91 14.53
C VAL A 76 -24.41 1.19 15.65
N LEU A 77 -23.31 0.53 15.32
CA LEU A 77 -22.46 -0.21 16.25
C LEU A 77 -21.06 0.35 16.25
N HIS A 78 -20.48 0.56 17.43
CA HIS A 78 -19.04 0.67 17.57
C HIS A 78 -18.47 -0.74 17.74
N TRP A 79 -17.80 -1.25 16.69
CA TRP A 79 -17.30 -2.62 16.66
C TRP A 79 -15.86 -2.66 16.16
N ASP A 80 -14.93 -2.72 17.12
CA ASP A 80 -13.49 -2.71 16.84
C ASP A 80 -13.01 -4.01 16.23
N GLY A 81 -11.99 -3.92 15.36
CA GLY A 81 -11.31 -5.09 14.81
C GLY A 81 -12.07 -5.83 13.72
N VAL A 82 -13.14 -5.23 13.18
CA VAL A 82 -13.81 -5.68 11.96
C VAL A 82 -13.03 -5.18 10.75
N LEU A 83 -12.60 -6.08 9.88
CA LEU A 83 -11.85 -5.78 8.67
C LEU A 83 -12.75 -5.95 7.45
N ALA A 84 -12.68 -4.99 6.53
CA ALA A 84 -13.37 -5.09 5.24
C ALA A 84 -12.85 -6.27 4.41
N PRO A 85 -13.64 -6.77 3.44
CA PRO A 85 -13.16 -7.77 2.49
C PRO A 85 -11.83 -7.33 1.83
N GLY A 86 -10.80 -8.17 1.92
CA GLY A 86 -9.46 -7.87 1.39
C GLY A 86 -8.56 -7.03 2.31
N GLU A 87 -9.10 -6.42 3.37
CA GLU A 87 -8.29 -5.68 4.34
C GLU A 87 -7.49 -6.64 5.25
N LEU A 88 -6.22 -6.32 5.46
CA LEU A 88 -5.33 -7.12 6.28
C LEU A 88 -5.13 -6.51 7.67
N PRO A 89 -5.18 -7.31 8.76
CA PRO A 89 -4.99 -6.78 10.10
C PRO A 89 -3.57 -6.28 10.28
N LEU A 90 -3.45 -5.06 10.80
CA LEU A 90 -2.19 -4.56 11.31
C LEU A 90 -1.76 -5.38 12.53
N ARG A 91 -0.60 -6.03 12.44
CA ARG A 91 -0.06 -6.92 13.48
C ARG A 91 1.28 -6.43 13.97
N LYS A 92 1.48 -6.54 15.28
CA LYS A 92 2.81 -6.44 15.91
C LYS A 92 3.35 -7.83 16.16
N LEU A 93 4.54 -8.11 15.63
CA LEU A 93 5.20 -9.41 15.77
C LEU A 93 6.61 -9.23 16.32
N THR A 94 7.05 -10.17 17.15
CA THR A 94 8.46 -10.33 17.52
C THR A 94 9.01 -11.50 16.73
N CYS A 95 9.83 -11.22 15.72
CA CYS A 95 10.39 -12.21 14.82
C CYS A 95 11.81 -12.59 15.26
N GLN A 96 12.21 -13.82 14.98
CA GLN A 96 13.60 -14.27 15.19
C GLN A 96 14.44 -13.95 13.96
N LEU A 97 15.66 -13.46 14.16
CA LEU A 97 16.63 -13.29 13.08
C LEU A 97 17.10 -14.66 12.60
N SER A 98 16.77 -14.97 11.34
CA SER A 98 17.17 -16.20 10.65
C SER A 98 18.53 -16.03 9.98
N PHE A 99 18.71 -14.96 9.22
CA PHE A 99 20.00 -14.60 8.60
C PHE A 99 20.14 -13.08 8.48
N CYS A 100 21.38 -12.62 8.40
CA CYS A 100 21.74 -11.22 8.15
C CYS A 100 23.07 -11.21 7.41
N GLU A 101 23.04 -11.00 6.10
CA GLU A 101 24.16 -11.24 5.20
C GLU A 101 24.42 -10.04 4.31
N GLU A 102 25.68 -9.62 4.22
CA GLU A 102 26.09 -8.57 3.29
C GLU A 102 26.15 -9.13 1.86
N VAL A 103 25.45 -8.46 0.94
CA VAL A 103 25.31 -8.91 -0.45
C VAL A 103 26.00 -7.99 -1.47
N GLY A 104 26.76 -7.00 -1.00
CA GLY A 104 27.42 -5.99 -1.82
C GLY A 104 26.60 -4.68 -1.89
N GLY A 105 27.21 -3.61 -2.41
CA GLY A 105 26.57 -2.29 -2.53
C GLY A 105 26.10 -1.69 -1.20
N ASP A 106 26.76 -2.02 -0.09
CA ASP A 106 26.35 -1.68 1.29
C ASP A 106 24.97 -2.23 1.69
N VAL A 107 24.47 -3.27 1.01
CA VAL A 107 23.16 -3.88 1.27
C VAL A 107 23.28 -5.16 2.08
N TYR A 108 22.42 -5.29 3.08
CA TYR A 108 22.21 -6.52 3.83
C TYR A 108 20.87 -7.17 3.46
N ARG A 109 20.90 -8.48 3.19
CA ARG A 109 19.70 -9.31 3.21
C ARG A 109 19.43 -9.73 4.65
N VAL A 110 18.22 -9.46 5.13
CA VAL A 110 17.80 -9.76 6.50
C VAL A 110 16.59 -10.69 6.44
N GLY A 111 16.75 -11.89 6.97
CA GLY A 111 15.69 -12.89 7.09
C GLY A 111 15.11 -12.90 8.50
N LEU A 112 13.81 -12.69 8.61
CA LEU A 112 13.07 -12.70 9.88
C LEU A 112 12.04 -13.84 9.87
N ARG A 113 11.96 -14.58 10.96
CA ARG A 113 10.99 -15.67 11.12
C ARG A 113 9.95 -15.30 12.16
N ALA A 114 8.70 -15.18 11.73
CA ALA A 114 7.56 -14.88 12.60
C ALA A 114 7.27 -16.03 13.59
N PRO A 115 6.65 -15.74 14.75
CA PRO A 115 6.25 -16.77 15.72
C PRO A 115 5.34 -17.85 15.14
N ALA A 116 5.41 -19.06 15.70
CA ALA A 116 4.48 -20.13 15.36
C ALA A 116 3.03 -19.72 15.68
N GLY A 117 2.08 -20.10 14.81
CA GLY A 117 0.66 -19.76 14.96
C GLY A 117 0.29 -18.29 14.65
N LYS A 118 1.28 -17.43 14.36
CA LYS A 118 1.05 -16.03 13.96
C LYS A 118 1.68 -15.76 12.58
N PRO A 119 1.19 -16.38 11.50
CA PRO A 119 1.72 -16.11 10.17
C PRO A 119 1.51 -14.62 9.84
N PRO A 120 2.54 -13.95 9.27
CA PRO A 120 2.38 -12.63 8.71
C PRO A 120 1.37 -12.67 7.56
N ARG A 121 0.56 -11.63 7.43
CA ARG A 121 -0.35 -11.43 6.30
C ARG A 121 -0.03 -10.07 5.69
N TYR A 122 0.24 -10.05 4.40
CA TYR A 122 0.58 -8.86 3.62
C TYR A 122 0.36 -9.17 2.13
N HIS A 123 0.29 -8.13 1.31
CA HIS A 123 0.31 -8.23 -0.14
C HIS A 123 1.72 -7.99 -0.68
N ALA A 124 2.03 -8.57 -1.83
CA ALA A 124 3.34 -8.40 -2.46
C ALA A 124 3.54 -6.92 -2.82
N GLY A 125 4.64 -6.33 -2.36
CA GLY A 125 4.92 -4.90 -2.50
C GLY A 125 4.69 -4.06 -1.24
N GLN A 126 4.08 -4.62 -0.18
CA GLN A 126 3.92 -3.91 1.09
C GLN A 126 5.23 -3.85 1.91
N TYR A 127 5.24 -3.00 2.92
CA TYR A 127 6.37 -2.82 3.84
C TYR A 127 5.98 -3.07 5.30
N LEU A 128 7.01 -3.18 6.14
CA LEU A 128 6.87 -3.25 7.59
C LEU A 128 7.58 -2.08 8.26
N LEU A 129 7.19 -1.76 9.49
CA LEU A 129 7.96 -0.92 10.40
C LEU A 129 8.78 -1.81 11.31
N LEU A 130 10.08 -1.53 11.43
CA LEU A 130 11.03 -2.22 12.29
C LEU A 130 11.48 -1.29 13.41
N GLU A 131 11.33 -1.72 14.66
CA GLU A 131 11.68 -0.96 15.86
C GLU A 131 13.20 -0.83 16.02
N ARG A 132 13.67 0.39 16.27
CA ARG A 132 15.07 0.73 16.52
C ARG A 132 15.34 0.93 18.02
N ASP A 133 16.61 0.80 18.41
CA ASP A 133 17.08 1.27 19.71
C ASP A 133 16.72 2.76 19.88
N GLY A 134 15.90 3.08 20.87
CA GLY A 134 15.35 4.43 21.07
C GLY A 134 13.82 4.52 20.94
N GLY A 135 13.18 3.47 20.41
CA GLY A 135 11.72 3.33 20.35
C GLY A 135 11.06 3.96 19.12
N ASP A 136 11.83 4.60 18.25
CA ASP A 136 11.37 4.95 16.91
C ASP A 136 11.36 3.71 15.98
N SER A 137 10.81 3.85 14.79
CA SER A 137 10.71 2.76 13.82
C SER A 137 11.09 3.23 12.43
N ALA A 138 11.65 2.32 11.63
CA ALA A 138 11.97 2.57 10.24
C ALA A 138 11.20 1.63 9.30
N ALA A 139 10.79 2.17 8.16
CA ALA A 139 10.06 1.44 7.14
C ALA A 139 11.01 0.67 6.23
N PHE A 140 10.69 -0.60 5.96
CA PHE A 140 11.42 -1.46 5.02
C PHE A 140 10.44 -2.30 4.21
N SER A 141 10.52 -2.21 2.89
CA SER A 141 9.72 -3.03 1.97
C SER A 141 10.08 -4.50 2.10
N LEU A 142 9.05 -5.36 2.11
CA LEU A 142 9.22 -6.80 2.12
C LEU A 142 9.76 -7.26 0.77
N ALA A 143 10.82 -8.06 0.80
CA ALA A 143 11.38 -8.79 -0.35
C ALA A 143 10.78 -10.18 -0.52
N SER A 144 10.39 -10.82 0.58
CA SER A 144 9.66 -12.09 0.53
C SER A 144 8.27 -11.90 -0.08
N ALA A 145 7.78 -12.90 -0.81
CA ALA A 145 6.40 -12.92 -1.28
C ALA A 145 5.44 -13.44 -0.19
N PRO A 146 4.15 -13.04 -0.20
CA PRO A 146 3.17 -13.37 0.86
C PRO A 146 3.01 -14.86 1.19
N HIS A 147 3.30 -15.74 0.23
CA HIS A 147 3.18 -17.19 0.35
C HIS A 147 4.44 -17.86 0.92
N ALA A 148 5.47 -17.10 1.30
CA ALA A 148 6.66 -17.58 2.04
C ALA A 148 6.34 -18.02 3.50
N GLY A 149 5.06 -18.03 3.88
CA GLY A 149 4.60 -18.53 5.16
C GLY A 149 5.04 -17.63 6.32
N ARG A 150 5.98 -18.11 7.13
CA ARG A 150 6.47 -17.40 8.33
C ARG A 150 7.75 -16.61 8.09
N ASP A 151 8.34 -16.75 6.91
CA ASP A 151 9.62 -16.16 6.59
C ASP A 151 9.40 -14.83 5.87
N LEU A 152 10.05 -13.80 6.41
CA LEU A 152 10.07 -12.45 5.88
C LEU A 152 11.50 -12.13 5.46
N GLU A 153 11.67 -11.45 4.34
CA GLU A 153 12.97 -10.99 3.88
C GLU A 153 12.95 -9.48 3.63
N LEU A 154 14.04 -8.80 3.95
CA LEU A 154 14.26 -7.37 3.73
C LEU A 154 15.62 -7.15 3.05
N HIS A 155 15.71 -6.13 2.20
CA HIS A 155 16.99 -5.59 1.72
C HIS A 155 17.25 -4.22 2.36
N ILE A 156 18.26 -4.12 3.22
CA ILE A 156 18.56 -2.92 4.01
C ILE A 156 19.87 -2.29 3.51
N LEU A 157 19.79 -1.05 3.03
CA LEU A 157 20.98 -0.25 2.68
C LEU A 157 21.60 0.32 3.96
N ALA A 158 22.77 -0.17 4.33
CA ALA A 158 23.48 0.19 5.55
C ALA A 158 24.53 1.29 5.31
N LYS A 159 24.10 2.42 4.74
CA LYS A 159 24.98 3.56 4.43
C LYS A 159 25.00 4.64 5.52
N GLU A 160 23.88 4.82 6.20
CA GLU A 160 23.73 5.80 7.28
C GLU A 160 23.94 5.12 8.64
N ASP A 161 24.47 5.88 9.62
CA ASP A 161 24.71 5.38 10.98
C ASP A 161 23.47 4.72 11.60
N SER A 162 22.27 5.24 11.29
CA SER A 162 21.02 4.67 11.80
C SER A 162 20.73 3.27 11.25
N ALA A 163 21.04 3.01 9.98
CA ALA A 163 20.85 1.72 9.33
C ALA A 163 21.95 0.72 9.77
N VAL A 164 23.20 1.19 9.88
CA VAL A 164 24.31 0.39 10.42
C VAL A 164 24.04 -0.04 11.86
N ALA A 165 23.58 0.88 12.71
CA ALA A 165 23.19 0.59 14.09
C ALA A 165 22.05 -0.42 14.16
N LEU A 166 21.05 -0.31 13.28
CA LEU A 166 19.94 -1.26 13.21
C LEU A 166 20.41 -2.67 12.81
N ILE A 167 21.33 -2.81 11.84
CA ILE A 167 21.92 -4.12 11.50
C ILE A 167 22.65 -4.71 12.71
N ALA A 168 23.46 -3.90 13.40
CA ALA A 168 24.17 -4.32 14.61
C ALA A 168 23.19 -4.74 15.73
N GLN A 169 22.09 -4.01 15.92
CA GLN A 169 21.03 -4.33 16.87
C GLN A 169 20.40 -5.69 16.56
N LEU A 170 20.00 -5.92 15.31
CA LEU A 170 19.41 -7.19 14.87
C LEU A 170 20.35 -8.37 15.10
N GLN A 171 21.63 -8.22 14.76
CA GLN A 171 22.64 -9.26 14.95
C GLN A 171 22.89 -9.55 16.44
N ARG A 172 22.94 -8.51 17.28
CA ARG A 172 23.13 -8.61 18.74
C ARG A 172 21.95 -9.30 19.43
N GLU A 173 20.73 -8.85 19.15
CA GLU A 173 19.53 -9.29 19.86
C GLU A 173 18.94 -10.57 19.29
N ARG A 174 19.18 -10.84 18.00
CA ARG A 174 18.58 -11.93 17.23
C ARG A 174 17.04 -11.93 17.23
N LEU A 175 16.44 -10.81 17.60
CA LEU A 175 15.00 -10.57 17.62
C LEU A 175 14.71 -9.24 16.94
N ALA A 176 13.59 -9.17 16.24
CA ALA A 176 13.11 -7.99 15.53
C ALA A 176 11.66 -7.74 15.93
N ARG A 177 11.35 -6.57 16.50
CA ARG A 177 9.97 -6.14 16.73
C ARG A 177 9.49 -5.39 15.51
N ILE A 178 8.43 -5.88 14.89
CA ILE A 178 7.90 -5.35 13.65
C ILE A 178 6.41 -5.05 13.75
N GLN A 179 5.95 -4.14 12.89
CA GLN A 179 4.55 -3.91 12.61
C GLN A 179 4.28 -3.98 11.11
N LEU A 180 3.25 -4.71 10.69
CA LEU A 180 2.90 -4.95 9.29
C LEU A 180 1.44 -5.36 9.13
N PRO A 181 0.83 -5.25 7.93
CA PRO A 181 1.41 -4.61 6.74
C PRO A 181 1.17 -3.09 6.68
N PHE A 182 1.99 -2.40 5.90
CA PHE A 182 1.78 -1.02 5.49
C PHE A 182 2.02 -0.85 3.99
N GLY A 183 1.45 0.19 3.40
CA GLY A 183 1.67 0.59 2.01
C GLY A 183 0.59 0.12 1.05
N ASP A 184 0.22 1.01 0.13
CA ASP A 184 -0.88 0.81 -0.82
C ASP A 184 -0.40 0.39 -2.22
N ALA A 185 0.88 0.61 -2.55
CA ALA A 185 1.50 0.16 -3.78
C ALA A 185 1.85 -1.34 -3.71
N HIS A 186 0.86 -2.20 -3.97
CA HIS A 186 0.98 -3.66 -3.87
C HIS A 186 0.08 -4.39 -4.88
N LEU A 187 0.34 -5.68 -5.08
CA LEU A 187 -0.54 -6.58 -5.83
C LEU A 187 -1.47 -7.31 -4.86
N ALA A 188 -2.69 -6.80 -4.70
CA ALA A 188 -3.77 -7.50 -4.00
C ALA A 188 -4.36 -8.60 -4.89
N GLU A 189 -4.47 -8.30 -6.18
CA GLU A 189 -4.86 -9.19 -7.27
C GLU A 189 -3.86 -9.04 -8.41
N LEU A 190 -3.74 -10.07 -9.25
CA LEU A 190 -2.90 -10.02 -10.44
C LEU A 190 -3.64 -9.27 -11.57
N PRO A 191 -3.02 -8.29 -12.23
CA PRO A 191 -3.65 -7.58 -13.33
C PRO A 191 -3.76 -8.45 -14.58
N ASP A 192 -4.71 -8.14 -15.45
CA ASP A 192 -4.83 -8.80 -16.77
C ASP A 192 -4.05 -8.02 -17.84
N GLY A 193 -2.74 -7.88 -17.65
CA GLY A 193 -1.85 -7.19 -18.60
C GLY A 193 -0.38 -7.23 -18.20
N PRO A 194 0.54 -6.75 -19.05
CA PRO A 194 1.97 -6.73 -18.75
C PRO A 194 2.30 -5.83 -17.56
N LEU A 195 3.36 -6.18 -16.84
CA LEU A 195 3.89 -5.42 -15.71
C LEU A 195 5.23 -4.79 -16.07
N VAL A 196 5.43 -3.55 -15.61
CA VAL A 196 6.72 -2.87 -15.66
C VAL A 196 7.10 -2.43 -14.27
N LEU A 197 8.20 -2.99 -13.78
CA LEU A 197 8.74 -2.82 -12.44
C LEU A 197 10.02 -2.02 -12.52
N ILE A 198 10.06 -0.88 -11.84
CA ILE A 198 11.20 0.05 -11.90
C ILE A 198 11.74 0.22 -10.47
N ALA A 199 13.01 -0.12 -10.28
CA ALA A 199 13.69 -0.02 -9.00
C ALA A 199 14.98 0.77 -9.12
N ALA A 200 15.25 1.60 -8.11
CA ALA A 200 16.56 2.19 -7.87
C ALA A 200 17.15 1.62 -6.58
N GLY A 201 18.41 1.16 -6.61
CA GLY A 201 19.10 0.62 -5.43
C GLY A 201 18.28 -0.45 -4.71
N THR A 202 17.99 -0.26 -3.41
CA THR A 202 17.20 -1.18 -2.58
C THR A 202 15.70 -1.13 -2.81
N GLY A 203 15.18 -0.29 -3.71
CA GLY A 203 13.82 -0.42 -4.24
C GLY A 203 13.55 -1.81 -4.84
N MET A 204 14.62 -2.51 -5.21
CA MET A 204 14.60 -3.92 -5.59
C MET A 204 14.01 -4.85 -4.50
N SER A 205 14.02 -4.47 -3.21
CA SER A 205 13.30 -5.22 -2.15
C SER A 205 11.83 -5.41 -2.53
N GLN A 206 11.12 -4.32 -2.85
CA GLN A 206 9.71 -4.38 -3.21
C GLN A 206 9.49 -5.18 -4.51
N MET A 207 10.34 -4.95 -5.52
CA MET A 207 10.24 -5.64 -6.82
C MET A 207 10.47 -7.14 -6.69
N HIS A 208 11.38 -7.56 -5.81
CA HIS A 208 11.61 -8.98 -5.52
C HIS A 208 10.33 -9.67 -5.01
N SER A 209 9.60 -9.03 -4.09
CA SER A 209 8.32 -9.57 -3.58
C SER A 209 7.27 -9.69 -4.67
N LEU A 210 7.15 -8.66 -5.52
CA LEU A 210 6.22 -8.62 -6.65
C LEU A 210 6.51 -9.72 -7.68
N ILE A 211 7.78 -9.88 -8.08
CA ILE A 211 8.22 -10.89 -9.05
C ILE A 211 7.97 -12.30 -8.50
N GLU A 212 8.39 -12.59 -7.27
CA GLU A 212 8.17 -13.91 -6.67
C GLU A 212 6.69 -14.23 -6.49
N HIS A 213 5.85 -13.22 -6.19
CA HIS A 213 4.41 -13.40 -6.14
C HIS A 213 3.82 -13.74 -7.52
N CYS A 214 4.19 -12.99 -8.57
CA CYS A 214 3.75 -13.26 -9.94
C CYS A 214 4.17 -14.66 -10.40
N ARG A 215 5.42 -15.05 -10.10
CA ARG A 215 5.97 -16.36 -10.45
C ARG A 215 5.19 -17.49 -9.80
N ALA A 216 4.96 -17.41 -8.50
CA ALA A 216 4.24 -18.46 -7.76
C ALA A 216 2.77 -18.57 -8.14
N ALA A 217 2.15 -17.46 -8.55
CA ALA A 217 0.77 -17.41 -9.00
C ALA A 217 0.60 -17.78 -10.49
N GLY A 218 1.69 -18.05 -11.22
CA GLY A 218 1.64 -18.44 -12.64
C GLY A 218 1.23 -17.30 -13.56
N PHE A 219 1.64 -16.06 -13.25
CA PHE A 219 1.33 -14.88 -14.04
C PHE A 219 1.75 -15.05 -15.51
N ALA A 220 0.80 -14.92 -16.43
CA ALA A 220 0.99 -15.27 -17.84
C ALA A 220 1.55 -14.11 -18.70
N HIS A 221 1.37 -12.87 -18.25
CA HIS A 221 1.77 -11.68 -19.01
C HIS A 221 3.26 -11.36 -18.84
N PRO A 222 3.86 -10.61 -19.78
CA PRO A 222 5.23 -10.11 -19.66
C PRO A 222 5.44 -9.27 -18.39
N VAL A 223 6.57 -9.47 -17.72
CA VAL A 223 7.05 -8.65 -16.59
C VAL A 223 8.42 -8.10 -16.96
N HIS A 224 8.55 -6.78 -17.02
CA HIS A 224 9.83 -6.10 -17.27
C HIS A 224 10.36 -5.51 -15.96
N LEU A 225 11.56 -5.91 -15.54
CA LEU A 225 12.25 -5.34 -14.40
C LEU A 225 13.39 -4.44 -14.85
N TYR A 226 13.29 -3.15 -14.56
CA TYR A 226 14.38 -2.19 -14.73
C TYR A 226 15.00 -1.89 -13.37
N TRP A 227 16.25 -2.32 -13.17
CA TRP A 227 17.01 -2.08 -11.96
C TRP A 227 18.15 -1.11 -12.22
N GLY A 228 18.00 0.10 -11.70
CA GLY A 228 18.97 1.18 -11.80
C GLY A 228 19.91 1.25 -10.59
N VAL A 229 21.20 1.37 -10.87
CA VAL A 229 22.24 1.70 -9.89
C VAL A 229 23.22 2.71 -10.48
N ARG A 230 24.12 3.26 -9.66
CA ARG A 230 25.08 4.26 -10.13
C ARG A 230 26.28 3.62 -10.80
N ARG A 231 26.84 2.60 -10.17
CA ARG A 231 28.00 1.87 -10.69
C ARG A 231 27.71 0.37 -10.70
N PRO A 232 28.37 -0.41 -11.58
CA PRO A 232 28.10 -1.85 -11.66
C PRO A 232 28.28 -2.59 -10.32
N GLU A 233 29.21 -2.15 -9.48
CA GLU A 233 29.46 -2.70 -8.14
C GLU A 233 28.30 -2.50 -7.13
N ASP A 234 27.37 -1.58 -7.41
CA ASP A 234 26.20 -1.34 -6.58
C ASP A 234 25.09 -2.38 -6.80
N PHE A 235 25.18 -3.19 -7.86
CA PHE A 235 24.28 -4.34 -8.04
C PHE A 235 24.61 -5.41 -7.01
N TYR A 236 23.81 -5.46 -5.95
CA TYR A 236 23.96 -6.47 -4.91
C TYR A 236 23.46 -7.84 -5.35
N ARG A 237 23.96 -8.89 -4.72
CA ARG A 237 23.63 -10.27 -5.07
C ARG A 237 22.20 -10.63 -4.64
N LEU A 238 21.44 -11.21 -5.56
CA LEU A 238 20.12 -11.79 -5.32
C LEU A 238 20.15 -13.30 -5.56
N PRO A 239 19.56 -14.13 -4.68
CA PRO A 239 19.60 -15.58 -4.82
C PRO A 239 18.86 -16.10 -6.06
N HIS A 240 17.77 -15.44 -6.46
CA HIS A 240 16.90 -15.89 -7.56
C HIS A 240 17.28 -15.32 -8.93
N TRP A 241 18.31 -14.47 -9.04
CA TRP A 241 18.60 -13.76 -10.30
C TRP A 241 18.81 -14.70 -11.49
N THR A 242 19.60 -15.76 -11.32
CA THR A 242 19.86 -16.74 -12.39
C THR A 242 18.64 -17.58 -12.74
N GLU A 243 17.76 -17.85 -11.77
CA GLU A 243 16.47 -18.52 -12.02
C GLU A 243 15.56 -17.61 -12.85
N TRP A 244 15.52 -16.31 -12.50
CA TRP A 244 14.74 -15.30 -13.21
C TRP A 244 15.17 -15.12 -14.67
N GLU A 245 16.47 -15.19 -14.98
CA GLU A 245 16.98 -15.13 -16.35
C GLU A 245 16.47 -16.26 -17.25
N GLY A 246 16.04 -17.38 -16.67
CA GLY A 246 15.47 -18.52 -17.39
C GLY A 246 13.95 -18.45 -17.62
N LEU A 247 13.25 -17.46 -17.05
CA LEU A 247 11.79 -17.36 -17.14
C LEU A 247 11.37 -16.67 -18.46
N PRO A 248 10.48 -17.28 -19.26
CA PRO A 248 10.15 -16.80 -20.60
C PRO A 248 9.35 -15.48 -20.61
N ASN A 249 8.68 -15.15 -19.51
CA ASN A 249 7.86 -13.94 -19.38
C ASN A 249 8.50 -12.88 -18.47
N LEU A 250 9.74 -13.07 -17.99
CA LEU A 250 10.43 -12.09 -17.15
C LEU A 250 11.65 -11.51 -17.89
N PHE A 251 11.62 -10.22 -18.13
CA PHE A 251 12.66 -9.48 -18.84
C PHE A 251 13.45 -8.63 -17.86
N LEU A 252 14.73 -8.96 -17.67
CA LEU A 252 15.59 -8.28 -16.70
C LEU A 252 16.47 -7.24 -17.40
N HIS A 253 16.43 -6.01 -16.90
CA HIS A 253 17.15 -4.87 -17.44
C HIS A 253 17.97 -4.20 -16.34
N ARG A 254 19.28 -4.47 -16.30
CA ARG A 254 20.24 -3.79 -15.42
C ARG A 254 20.73 -2.50 -16.08
N VAL A 255 20.56 -1.37 -15.39
CA VAL A 255 20.87 -0.02 -15.87
C VAL A 255 21.88 0.65 -14.93
N VAL A 256 22.96 1.21 -15.50
CA VAL A 256 24.02 1.91 -14.77
C VAL A 256 24.11 3.36 -15.22
N SER A 257 24.07 4.33 -14.28
CA SER A 257 24.06 5.76 -14.61
C SER A 257 25.45 6.41 -14.77
N ASP A 258 26.43 6.07 -13.94
CA ASP A 258 27.68 6.85 -13.83
C ASP A 258 28.79 6.34 -14.77
N LEU A 259 28.58 5.22 -15.49
CA LEU A 259 29.61 4.61 -16.34
C LEU A 259 29.06 4.06 -17.66
N CYS A 260 29.35 4.75 -18.76
CA CYS A 260 29.14 4.24 -20.11
C CYS A 260 30.31 3.32 -20.49
N GLY A 261 30.07 2.00 -20.56
CA GLY A 261 31.11 1.00 -20.85
C GLY A 261 30.94 -0.36 -20.15
N TRP A 262 29.89 -0.53 -19.33
CA TRP A 262 29.50 -1.84 -18.81
C TRP A 262 28.70 -2.62 -19.87
N GLU A 263 28.71 -3.96 -19.82
CA GLU A 263 28.11 -4.80 -20.87
C GLU A 263 26.59 -4.68 -21.01
N GLY A 264 25.89 -4.16 -19.99
CA GLY A 264 24.45 -3.94 -20.05
C GLY A 264 24.06 -2.50 -20.38
N ARG A 265 22.85 -2.11 -19.97
CA ARG A 265 22.30 -0.80 -20.32
C ARG A 265 23.02 0.29 -19.53
N CYS A 266 23.48 1.30 -20.25
CA CYS A 266 24.07 2.52 -19.70
C CYS A 266 23.07 3.66 -19.91
N GLY A 267 22.85 4.49 -18.89
CA GLY A 267 21.86 5.55 -18.96
C GLY A 267 21.15 5.81 -17.64
N LEU A 268 20.27 6.80 -17.63
CA LEU A 268 19.43 7.08 -16.47
C LEU A 268 18.17 6.22 -16.54
N LEU A 269 17.64 5.80 -15.38
CA LEU A 269 16.47 4.91 -15.28
C LEU A 269 15.27 5.40 -16.09
N HIS A 270 15.10 6.72 -16.22
CA HIS A 270 14.04 7.32 -17.03
C HIS A 270 14.11 6.98 -18.52
N GLU A 271 15.30 6.73 -19.09
CA GLU A 271 15.45 6.36 -20.51
C GLU A 271 14.85 4.97 -20.77
N ALA A 272 15.02 4.05 -19.82
CA ALA A 272 14.35 2.76 -19.79
C ALA A 272 12.82 2.89 -19.69
N VAL A 273 12.33 3.81 -18.85
CA VAL A 273 10.89 4.10 -18.77
C VAL A 273 10.36 4.69 -20.07
N ARG A 274 11.15 5.49 -20.81
CA ARG A 274 10.75 6.00 -22.13
C ARG A 274 10.57 4.89 -23.16
N GLU A 275 11.37 3.83 -23.12
CA GLU A 275 11.17 2.65 -23.98
C GLU A 275 9.81 1.99 -23.72
N VAL A 276 9.41 1.91 -22.44
CA VAL A 276 8.10 1.39 -22.04
C VAL A 276 6.96 2.31 -22.50
N LEU A 277 7.09 3.62 -22.30
CA LEU A 277 6.10 4.59 -22.80
C LEU A 277 5.98 4.53 -24.33
N ALA A 278 7.05 4.15 -25.02
CA ALA A 278 7.05 3.98 -26.47
C ALA A 278 6.34 2.70 -26.95
N LEU A 279 5.89 1.80 -26.05
CA LEU A 279 5.06 0.65 -26.41
C LEU A 279 3.64 1.05 -26.86
N GLN A 280 3.30 2.35 -26.79
CA GLN A 280 2.05 2.92 -27.29
C GLN A 280 0.80 2.23 -26.73
N ALA A 281 0.75 1.99 -25.43
CA ALA A 281 -0.48 1.58 -24.77
C ALA A 281 -1.58 2.63 -25.03
N ASP A 282 -2.84 2.18 -25.13
CA ASP A 282 -4.00 3.08 -25.27
C ASP A 282 -4.08 4.09 -24.13
N PHE A 283 -3.62 3.69 -22.95
CA PHE A 283 -3.48 4.53 -21.77
C PHE A 283 -2.29 4.10 -20.91
N THR A 284 -1.53 5.05 -20.37
CA THR A 284 -0.45 4.78 -19.41
C THR A 284 -0.62 5.65 -18.17
N LEU A 285 -0.72 5.01 -17.01
CA LEU A 285 -0.75 5.65 -15.70
C LEU A 285 0.54 5.31 -14.95
N VAL A 286 1.24 6.33 -14.47
CA VAL A 286 2.43 6.18 -13.63
C VAL A 286 2.09 6.64 -12.23
N GLU A 287 2.05 5.70 -11.28
CA GLU A 287 1.88 6.02 -9.87
C GLU A 287 3.22 6.38 -9.24
N GLY A 288 3.25 7.52 -8.55
CA GLY A 288 4.41 7.94 -7.77
C GLY A 288 4.44 7.30 -6.38
N ALA A 289 5.64 7.05 -5.83
CA ALA A 289 5.79 6.55 -4.47
C ALA A 289 6.05 7.69 -3.47
N GLY A 290 5.24 7.75 -2.40
CA GLY A 290 5.39 8.71 -1.30
C GLY A 290 4.90 10.12 -1.64
N GLY A 291 5.68 10.91 -2.37
CA GLY A 291 5.34 12.32 -2.63
C GLY A 291 6.26 13.00 -3.64
N TRP A 292 5.85 14.18 -4.10
CA TRP A 292 6.49 14.88 -5.23
C TRP A 292 7.99 15.14 -5.04
N ARG A 293 8.40 15.50 -3.82
CA ARG A 293 9.80 15.77 -3.44
C ARG A 293 10.45 14.62 -2.66
N VAL A 294 9.93 13.41 -2.77
CA VAL A 294 10.57 12.25 -2.16
C VAL A 294 11.89 11.97 -2.88
N PRO A 295 13.01 11.85 -2.16
CA PRO A 295 14.30 11.50 -2.76
C PRO A 295 14.25 10.13 -3.42
N LEU A 296 14.76 10.01 -4.64
CA LEU A 296 14.94 8.73 -5.32
C LEU A 296 16.34 8.17 -5.06
N LEU A 297 17.37 8.98 -5.32
CA LEU A 297 18.76 8.67 -5.08
C LEU A 297 19.54 9.98 -5.06
N GLY A 298 20.58 10.10 -4.22
CA GLY A 298 21.46 11.26 -4.27
C GLY A 298 20.75 12.59 -3.97
N ARG A 299 20.70 13.48 -4.97
CA ARG A 299 20.02 14.79 -4.86
C ARG A 299 18.72 14.83 -5.68
N GLU A 300 18.44 13.77 -6.42
CA GLU A 300 17.28 13.64 -7.29
C GLU A 300 16.03 13.26 -6.50
N ASN A 301 14.90 13.85 -6.87
CA ASN A 301 13.58 13.55 -6.34
C ASN A 301 12.71 12.82 -7.37
N LEU A 302 11.58 12.26 -6.93
CA LEU A 302 10.58 11.67 -7.81
C LEU A 302 10.12 12.64 -8.92
N SER A 303 10.03 13.93 -8.61
CA SER A 303 9.74 14.98 -9.58
C SER A 303 10.71 15.02 -10.76
N ASP A 304 12.00 14.71 -10.55
CA ASP A 304 12.98 14.73 -11.63
C ASP A 304 12.70 13.64 -12.67
N LEU A 305 12.23 12.46 -12.22
CA LEU A 305 11.75 11.42 -13.13
C LEU A 305 10.56 11.92 -13.96
N ALA A 306 9.54 12.51 -13.31
CA ALA A 306 8.39 13.05 -14.02
C ALA A 306 8.78 14.14 -15.05
N ARG A 307 9.74 15.00 -14.70
CA ARG A 307 10.28 16.05 -15.59
C ARG A 307 10.97 15.47 -16.80
N LEU A 308 11.83 14.47 -16.58
CA LEU A 308 12.58 13.80 -17.65
C LEU A 308 11.65 13.03 -18.61
N LEU A 309 10.55 12.49 -18.10
CA LEU A 309 9.53 11.84 -18.92
C LEU A 309 8.52 12.82 -19.54
N ALA A 310 8.57 14.10 -19.16
CA ALA A 310 7.63 15.14 -19.57
C ALA A 310 6.15 14.74 -19.39
N LEU A 311 5.86 14.01 -18.31
CA LEU A 311 4.51 13.50 -18.05
C LEU A 311 3.62 14.56 -17.39
N PRO A 312 2.37 14.73 -17.85
CA PRO A 312 1.38 15.51 -17.10
C PRO A 312 1.08 14.85 -15.75
N VAL A 313 0.78 15.67 -14.74
CA VAL A 313 0.60 15.21 -13.36
C VAL A 313 -0.86 15.27 -12.96
N VAL A 314 -1.34 14.19 -12.32
CA VAL A 314 -2.60 14.20 -11.57
C VAL A 314 -2.28 14.26 -10.09
N LEU A 315 -2.78 15.29 -9.39
CA LEU A 315 -2.57 15.44 -7.94
C LEU A 315 -3.74 14.83 -7.15
N VAL A 316 -3.47 13.84 -6.32
CA VAL A 316 -4.46 13.30 -5.38
C VAL A 316 -4.36 14.06 -4.05
N VAL A 317 -5.41 14.80 -3.70
CA VAL A 317 -5.48 15.60 -2.48
C VAL A 317 -6.24 14.82 -1.41
N GLY A 318 -5.53 14.36 -0.37
CA GLY A 318 -6.16 13.84 0.84
C GLY A 318 -6.87 14.97 1.59
N VAL A 319 -8.19 15.03 1.50
CA VAL A 319 -9.03 16.06 2.13
C VAL A 319 -9.15 15.76 3.62
N ARG A 320 -8.51 16.62 4.41
CA ARG A 320 -8.43 16.65 5.87
C ARG A 320 -7.99 18.04 6.30
N LEU A 321 -7.90 18.30 7.60
CA LEU A 321 -7.37 19.57 8.11
C LEU A 321 -5.96 19.86 7.52
N GLY A 322 -5.77 21.07 6.99
CA GLY A 322 -4.52 21.49 6.36
C GLY A 322 -4.35 21.14 4.88
N CYS A 323 -5.30 20.42 4.27
CA CYS A 323 -5.17 19.95 2.87
C CYS A 323 -4.98 21.08 1.85
N ILE A 324 -5.62 22.24 2.04
CA ILE A 324 -5.49 23.41 1.14
C ILE A 324 -4.02 23.82 0.99
N ASN A 325 -3.31 24.01 2.11
CA ASN A 325 -1.91 24.39 2.09
C ASN A 325 -1.05 23.34 1.40
N HIS A 326 -1.22 22.06 1.74
CA HIS A 326 -0.44 20.98 1.14
C HIS A 326 -0.71 20.83 -0.37
N ALA A 327 -1.96 20.96 -0.81
CA ALA A 327 -2.33 20.86 -2.21
C ALA A 327 -1.73 22.02 -3.03
N LEU A 328 -1.82 23.26 -2.52
CA LEU A 328 -1.27 24.42 -3.21
C LEU A 328 0.26 24.38 -3.28
N LEU A 329 0.95 24.06 -2.19
CA LEU A 329 2.41 23.91 -2.21
C LEU A 329 2.85 22.78 -3.16
N SER A 330 2.08 21.69 -3.25
CA SER A 330 2.37 20.60 -4.18
C SER A 330 2.15 21.05 -5.63
N ALA A 331 1.06 21.75 -5.92
CA ALA A 331 0.77 22.30 -7.24
C ALA A 331 1.82 23.33 -7.69
N GLU A 332 2.22 24.25 -6.80
CA GLU A 332 3.30 25.21 -7.04
C GLU A 332 4.62 24.50 -7.33
N ALA A 333 4.94 23.44 -6.59
CA ALA A 333 6.15 22.65 -6.84
C ALA A 333 6.12 21.95 -8.22
N ILE A 334 4.98 21.36 -8.59
CA ILE A 334 4.78 20.71 -9.91
C ILE A 334 4.95 21.73 -11.04
N LEU A 335 4.32 22.90 -10.93
CA LEU A 335 4.42 23.97 -11.93
C LEU A 335 5.82 24.57 -11.97
N GLY A 336 6.45 24.78 -10.80
CA GLY A 336 7.81 25.30 -10.67
C GLY A 336 8.86 24.36 -11.28
N ASP A 337 8.57 23.06 -11.34
CA ASP A 337 9.38 22.07 -12.04
C ASP A 337 9.22 22.07 -13.56
N GLY A 338 8.26 22.85 -14.07
CA GLY A 338 7.95 22.99 -15.49
C GLY A 338 6.98 21.96 -16.04
N LEU A 339 6.26 21.23 -15.18
CA LEU A 339 5.26 20.24 -15.60
C LEU A 339 3.83 20.78 -15.53
N ALA A 340 2.96 20.23 -16.37
CA ALA A 340 1.54 20.54 -16.35
C ALA A 340 0.83 19.75 -15.25
N LEU A 341 0.07 20.45 -14.41
CA LEU A 341 -0.94 19.82 -13.57
C LEU A 341 -2.19 19.58 -14.43
N ALA A 342 -2.40 18.35 -14.89
CA ALA A 342 -3.50 18.02 -15.79
C ALA A 342 -4.85 17.90 -15.08
N GLY A 343 -4.83 17.61 -13.78
CA GLY A 343 -6.03 17.55 -12.96
C GLY A 343 -5.72 17.21 -11.52
N TRP A 344 -6.73 17.24 -10.67
CA TRP A 344 -6.62 16.83 -9.29
C TRP A 344 -7.85 16.06 -8.81
N VAL A 345 -7.66 15.14 -7.87
CA VAL A 345 -8.73 14.35 -7.25
C VAL A 345 -8.86 14.74 -5.80
N ALA A 346 -10.07 15.03 -5.34
CA ALA A 346 -10.36 15.20 -3.93
C ALA A 346 -10.65 13.83 -3.30
N ASN A 347 -9.75 13.30 -2.48
CA ASN A 347 -9.94 12.05 -1.75
C ASN A 347 -10.31 12.34 -0.29
N VAL A 348 -11.57 12.15 0.10
CA VAL A 348 -12.05 12.45 1.46
C VAL A 348 -11.58 11.39 2.44
N VAL A 349 -10.50 11.70 3.16
CA VAL A 349 -9.88 10.79 4.12
C VAL A 349 -10.67 10.74 5.41
N ASP A 350 -11.07 11.92 5.91
CA ASP A 350 -11.86 12.08 7.12
C ASP A 350 -13.25 12.64 6.76
N PRO A 351 -14.32 11.82 6.84
CA PRO A 351 -15.67 12.28 6.54
C PRO A 351 -16.18 13.33 7.55
N ALA A 352 -15.57 13.43 8.73
CA ALA A 352 -15.88 14.44 9.74
C ALA A 352 -15.03 15.72 9.58
N THR A 353 -14.34 15.90 8.43
CA THR A 353 -13.55 17.11 8.15
C THR A 353 -14.42 18.35 8.26
N SER A 354 -14.06 19.25 9.17
CA SER A 354 -14.74 20.54 9.35
C SER A 354 -14.73 21.35 8.05
N ARG A 355 -15.88 21.95 7.72
CA ARG A 355 -16.07 22.83 6.54
C ARG A 355 -15.68 22.16 5.21
N LEU A 356 -15.97 20.86 5.06
CA LEU A 356 -15.62 20.08 3.86
C LEU A 356 -15.94 20.82 2.55
N GLU A 357 -17.18 21.29 2.36
CA GLU A 357 -17.58 21.97 1.11
C GLU A 357 -16.83 23.29 0.88
N GLU A 358 -16.57 24.08 1.93
CA GLU A 358 -15.78 25.32 1.82
C GLU A 358 -14.33 25.01 1.44
N ASN A 359 -13.76 23.93 1.99
CA ASN A 359 -12.41 23.48 1.65
C ASN A 359 -12.33 23.01 0.20
N LEU A 360 -13.30 22.22 -0.25
CA LEU A 360 -13.38 21.74 -1.64
C LEU A 360 -13.57 22.89 -2.63
N ALA A 361 -14.42 23.87 -2.30
CA ALA A 361 -14.60 25.08 -3.10
C ALA A 361 -13.29 25.88 -3.21
N THR A 362 -12.59 26.06 -2.08
CA THR A 362 -11.30 26.77 -2.05
C THR A 362 -10.23 26.06 -2.89
N LEU A 363 -10.16 24.72 -2.82
CA LEU A 363 -9.26 23.92 -3.65
C LEU A 363 -9.59 24.08 -5.14
N ALA A 364 -10.88 24.01 -5.51
CA ALA A 364 -11.31 24.16 -6.90
C ALA A 364 -11.06 25.58 -7.46
N GLU A 365 -11.16 26.61 -6.62
CA GLU A 365 -10.87 27.99 -7.01
C GLU A 365 -9.37 28.23 -7.22
N ARG A 366 -8.53 27.64 -6.37
CA ARG A 366 -7.10 27.97 -6.29
C ARG A 366 -6.17 27.03 -7.04
N LEU A 367 -6.56 25.76 -7.25
CA LEU A 367 -5.76 24.83 -8.02
C LEU A 367 -5.91 25.12 -9.52
N PRO A 368 -4.80 25.32 -10.26
CA PRO A 368 -4.84 25.71 -11.68
C PRO A 368 -5.07 24.51 -12.60
N ALA A 369 -5.99 23.61 -12.24
CA ALA A 369 -6.30 22.39 -12.97
C ALA A 369 -7.73 21.92 -12.67
N PRO A 370 -8.39 21.19 -13.59
CA PRO A 370 -9.74 20.67 -13.35
C PRO A 370 -9.76 19.66 -12.20
N CYS A 371 -10.84 19.70 -11.41
CA CYS A 371 -11.15 18.63 -10.47
C CYS A 371 -11.67 17.43 -11.26
N LEU A 372 -10.93 16.33 -11.24
CA LEU A 372 -11.29 15.08 -11.92
C LEU A 372 -12.28 14.25 -11.11
N GLY A 373 -12.58 14.62 -9.86
CA GLY A 373 -13.52 13.86 -9.05
C GLY A 373 -13.41 14.14 -7.57
N ARG A 374 -14.49 13.81 -6.87
CA ARG A 374 -14.60 13.86 -5.41
C ARG A 374 -14.92 12.47 -4.91
N VAL A 375 -13.90 11.76 -4.45
CA VAL A 375 -14.02 10.42 -3.90
C VAL A 375 -14.40 10.55 -2.43
N PRO A 376 -15.63 10.18 -2.01
CA PRO A 376 -16.01 10.20 -0.60
C PRO A 376 -15.29 9.08 0.15
N ARG A 377 -15.43 9.05 1.48
CA ARG A 377 -15.06 7.86 2.25
C ARG A 377 -15.97 6.71 1.81
N LEU A 378 -15.42 5.74 1.10
CA LEU A 378 -16.13 4.55 0.64
C LEU A 378 -16.11 3.47 1.71
N GLU A 379 -17.22 2.76 1.84
CA GLU A 379 -17.34 1.57 2.69
C GLU A 379 -16.48 0.42 2.14
N GLU A 380 -16.50 0.25 0.83
CA GLU A 380 -15.60 -0.63 0.08
C GLU A 380 -14.85 0.19 -0.97
N ALA A 381 -13.59 0.49 -0.71
CA ALA A 381 -12.74 1.27 -1.60
C ALA A 381 -12.18 0.44 -2.78
N THR A 382 -13.06 -0.30 -3.46
CA THR A 382 -12.66 -1.05 -4.67
C THR A 382 -12.34 -0.10 -5.83
N PRO A 383 -11.49 -0.49 -6.79
CA PRO A 383 -11.21 0.33 -7.96
C PRO A 383 -12.48 0.74 -8.72
N ALA A 384 -13.46 -0.16 -8.86
CA ALA A 384 -14.74 0.12 -9.52
C ALA A 384 -15.58 1.16 -8.76
N ALA A 385 -15.63 1.06 -7.42
CA ALA A 385 -16.35 2.03 -6.59
C ALA A 385 -15.70 3.42 -6.67
N VAL A 386 -14.36 3.48 -6.62
CA VAL A 386 -13.62 4.76 -6.77
C VAL A 386 -13.85 5.36 -8.16
N ALA A 387 -13.78 4.54 -9.22
CA ALA A 387 -13.96 5.00 -10.59
C ALA A 387 -15.32 5.68 -10.84
N ALA A 388 -16.38 5.27 -10.13
CA ALA A 388 -17.70 5.90 -10.22
C ALA A 388 -17.73 7.38 -9.77
N HIS A 389 -16.70 7.83 -9.05
CA HIS A 389 -16.55 9.21 -8.57
C HIS A 389 -15.56 10.05 -9.39
N LEU A 390 -15.02 9.49 -10.47
CA LEU A 390 -14.02 10.14 -11.31
C LEU A 390 -14.59 10.46 -12.71
N ASP A 391 -14.23 11.62 -13.22
CA ASP A 391 -14.46 12.08 -14.58
C ASP A 391 -13.12 12.40 -15.24
N LEU A 392 -12.71 11.51 -16.15
CA LEU A 392 -11.43 11.63 -16.86
C LEU A 392 -11.55 12.40 -18.18
N ARG A 393 -12.76 12.81 -18.61
CA ARG A 393 -12.96 13.60 -19.85
C ARG A 393 -12.11 14.87 -19.89
N PRO A 394 -11.88 15.62 -18.78
CA PRO A 394 -11.01 16.80 -18.80
C PRO A 394 -9.56 16.51 -19.20
N LEU A 395 -9.11 15.26 -19.09
CA LEU A 395 -7.76 14.85 -19.51
C LEU A 395 -7.61 14.69 -21.02
N GLY A 396 -8.72 14.69 -21.78
CA GLY A 396 -8.70 14.54 -23.24
C GLY A 396 -8.23 13.16 -23.72
N ILE A 397 -8.27 12.15 -22.85
CA ILE A 397 -7.92 10.77 -23.17
C ILE A 397 -9.16 10.10 -23.78
N GLY A 398 -9.03 9.50 -24.96
CA GLY A 398 -10.11 8.77 -25.62
C GLY A 398 -10.35 7.42 -24.96
N LEU A 399 -10.97 7.42 -23.78
CA LEU A 399 -11.38 6.22 -23.03
C LEU A 399 -12.79 5.76 -23.40
#